data_AF-A0A455UF20-F1
#
_entry.id   AF-A0A455UF20-F1
#
_cell.length_a   1.000
_cell.length_b   1.000
_cell.length_c   1.000
_cell.angle_alpha   90.00
_cell.angle_beta   90.00
_cell.angle_gamma   90.00
#
_symmetry.space_group_name_H-M   'P 1'
#
loop_
_entity.id
_entity.type
_entity.pdbx_description
1 polymer ?
#
loop_
_entity_poly.entity_id
_entity_poly.type
_entity_poly.pdbx_seq_one_letter_code
_entity_poly.pdbx_strand_id
1 'polypeptide(L)'
;MLVIGAGVAGLAAIGTATSLGAVVRAFDVRPEVSEQIESMGAEFLFLDFEDSQDGSESGGYASPSSPEFREKQLECFREQAPDVDIVITTALIPGRPAPKLWLEDMVAAMKPGSVIIDLAAEKGGNCDLTKPDERVVSDNGVVVIGYTDFPLTHGNAVIVALRHQYPPYAD
;
A
#
# COMPACT_ATOMS: atom_id res chain seq x y z
N MET A 1 -4.95 5.42 6.35
CA MET A 1 -3.77 4.65 5.91
C MET A 1 -4.21 3.59 4.92
N LEU A 2 -3.42 3.35 3.89
CA LEU A 2 -3.63 2.26 2.93
C LEU A 2 -2.48 1.24 3.01
N VAL A 3 -2.80 -0.05 3.09
CA VAL A 3 -1.81 -1.14 3.02
C VAL A 3 -2.05 -1.97 1.75
N ILE A 4 -1.04 -2.06 0.89
CA ILE A 4 -1.10 -2.81 -0.37
C ILE A 4 -0.26 -4.08 -0.23
N GLY A 5 -0.96 -5.21 -0.12
CA GLY A 5 -0.43 -6.52 0.21
C GLY A 5 -0.67 -6.86 1.69
N ALA A 6 -1.30 -8.00 1.95
CA ALA A 6 -1.60 -8.53 3.28
C ALA A 6 -0.90 -9.88 3.51
N GLY A 7 0.40 -9.92 3.19
CA GLY A 7 1.30 -10.94 3.73
C GLY A 7 1.65 -10.64 5.20
N VAL A 8 2.67 -11.31 5.73
CA VAL A 8 3.11 -11.12 7.14
C VAL A 8 3.42 -9.65 7.46
N ALA A 9 4.16 -8.96 6.59
CA ALA A 9 4.50 -7.55 6.80
C ALA A 9 3.27 -6.63 6.73
N GLY A 10 2.38 -6.86 5.76
CA GLY A 10 1.15 -6.10 5.59
C GLY A 10 0.19 -6.24 6.78
N LEU A 11 -0.06 -7.47 7.22
CA LEU A 11 -0.90 -7.73 8.39
C LEU A 11 -0.30 -7.13 9.67
N ALA A 12 1.02 -7.20 9.85
CA ALA A 12 1.70 -6.53 10.97
C ALA A 12 1.51 -5.01 10.93
N ALA A 13 1.59 -4.40 9.75
CA ALA A 13 1.33 -2.97 9.56
C ALA A 13 -0.14 -2.61 9.87
N ILE A 14 -1.10 -3.40 9.36
CA ILE A 14 -2.54 -3.23 9.63
C ILE A 14 -2.78 -3.26 11.14
N GLY A 15 -2.35 -4.31 11.84
CA GLY A 15 -2.61 -4.46 13.27
C GLY A 15 -1.97 -3.35 14.11
N THR A 16 -0.77 -2.90 13.72
CA THR A 16 -0.12 -1.76 14.38
C THR A 16 -0.92 -0.47 14.16
N ALA A 17 -1.28 -0.17 12.92
CA ALA A 17 -1.99 1.05 12.58
C ALA A 17 -3.39 1.12 13.20
N THR A 18 -4.16 0.01 13.17
CA THR A 18 -5.48 -0.04 13.82
C THR A 18 -5.37 0.10 15.33
N SER A 19 -4.35 -0.50 15.97
CA SER A 19 -4.09 -0.33 17.41
C SER A 19 -3.78 1.11 17.82
N LEU A 20 -3.24 1.91 16.91
CA LEU A 20 -2.98 3.34 17.09
C LEU A 20 -4.20 4.22 16.77
N GLY A 21 -5.34 3.62 16.40
CA GLY A 21 -6.58 4.32 16.09
C GLY A 21 -6.64 4.89 14.67
N ALA A 22 -5.75 4.47 13.77
CA ALA A 22 -5.81 4.89 12.37
C ALA A 22 -7.01 4.25 11.67
N VAL A 23 -7.65 4.99 10.75
CA VAL A 23 -8.54 4.41 9.76
C VAL A 23 -7.67 3.70 8.72
N VAL A 24 -7.80 2.37 8.62
CA VAL A 24 -6.97 1.52 7.76
C VAL A 24 -7.84 0.91 6.68
N ARG A 25 -7.42 1.11 5.43
CA ARG A 25 -7.88 0.39 4.25
C ARG A 25 -6.77 -0.55 3.81
N ALA A 26 -7.09 -1.72 3.29
CA ALA A 26 -6.11 -2.67 2.80
C ALA A 26 -6.58 -3.38 1.54
N PHE A 27 -5.62 -3.74 0.71
CA PHE A 27 -5.84 -4.48 -0.53
C PHE A 27 -4.90 -5.68 -0.59
N ASP A 28 -5.41 -6.84 -1.00
CA ASP A 28 -4.60 -7.98 -1.43
C ASP A 28 -5.29 -8.62 -2.65
N VAL A 29 -4.50 -9.24 -3.53
CA VAL A 29 -5.04 -9.93 -4.71
C VAL A 29 -5.77 -11.24 -4.34
N ARG A 30 -5.56 -11.73 -3.12
CA ARG A 30 -6.18 -12.93 -2.57
C ARG A 30 -7.48 -12.57 -1.84
N PRO A 31 -8.66 -12.99 -2.34
CA PRO A 31 -9.91 -12.68 -1.66
C PRO A 31 -10.02 -13.35 -0.28
N GLU A 32 -9.37 -14.51 -0.07
CA GLU A 32 -9.45 -15.25 1.19
C GLU A 32 -8.82 -14.55 2.40
N VAL A 33 -8.07 -13.46 2.20
CA VAL A 33 -7.51 -12.67 3.31
C VAL A 33 -8.44 -11.55 3.80
N SER A 34 -9.58 -11.32 3.14
CA SER A 34 -10.50 -10.23 3.49
C SER A 34 -11.02 -10.35 4.92
N GLU A 35 -11.54 -11.52 5.31
CA GLU A 35 -12.04 -11.78 6.67
C GLU A 35 -10.97 -11.50 7.73
N GLN A 36 -9.71 -11.84 7.44
CA GLN A 36 -8.61 -11.58 8.35
C GLN A 36 -8.37 -10.07 8.52
N ILE A 37 -8.34 -9.31 7.41
CA ILE A 37 -8.15 -7.86 7.42
C ILE A 37 -9.27 -7.16 8.18
N GLU A 38 -10.52 -7.57 7.92
CA GLU A 38 -11.71 -7.03 8.57
C GLU A 38 -11.73 -7.35 10.07
N SER A 39 -11.34 -8.56 10.47
CA SER A 39 -11.23 -8.94 11.89
C SER A 39 -10.20 -8.10 12.66
N MET A 40 -9.24 -7.51 11.96
CA MET A 40 -8.22 -6.61 12.52
C MET A 40 -8.67 -5.15 12.57
N GLY A 41 -9.89 -4.84 12.11
CA GLY A 41 -10.49 -3.51 12.12
C GLY A 41 -10.13 -2.64 10.91
N ALA A 42 -9.67 -3.25 9.81
CA ALA A 42 -9.39 -2.55 8.56
C ALA A 42 -10.46 -2.85 7.51
N GLU A 43 -10.70 -1.90 6.60
CA GLU A 43 -11.58 -2.06 5.45
C GLU A 43 -10.83 -2.80 4.32
N PHE A 44 -11.40 -3.88 3.79
CA PHE A 44 -10.87 -4.53 2.60
C PHE A 44 -11.38 -3.83 1.33
N LEU A 45 -10.45 -3.41 0.47
CA LEU A 45 -10.79 -2.80 -0.82
C LEU A 45 -11.04 -3.89 -1.86
N PHE A 46 -12.28 -3.99 -2.31
CA PHE A 46 -12.67 -4.83 -3.43
C PHE A 46 -12.51 -4.08 -4.75
N LEU A 47 -12.15 -4.79 -5.81
CA LEU A 47 -12.22 -4.26 -7.18
C LEU A 47 -13.61 -4.57 -7.73
N ASP A 48 -14.28 -3.55 -8.26
CA ASP A 48 -15.54 -3.70 -8.94
C ASP A 48 -15.30 -4.08 -10.41
N PHE A 49 -15.82 -5.22 -10.82
CA PHE A 49 -15.81 -5.66 -12.21
C PHE A 49 -17.26 -5.58 -12.71
N GLU A 50 -17.53 -4.68 -13.67
CA GLU A 50 -18.81 -4.60 -14.38
C GLU A 50 -18.98 -5.81 -15.30
N ASP A 51 -19.14 -7.01 -14.73
CA ASP A 51 -19.83 -8.18 -15.29
C ASP A 51 -19.65 -9.40 -14.38
N SER A 52 -20.51 -9.50 -13.38
CA SER A 52 -20.92 -10.77 -12.77
C SER A 52 -22.43 -10.76 -12.63
N GLN A 53 -23.15 -11.00 -13.74
CA GLN A 53 -24.60 -11.27 -13.72
C GLN A 53 -24.98 -12.59 -13.02
N ASP A 54 -24.03 -13.30 -12.41
CA ASP A 54 -24.32 -14.49 -11.61
C ASP A 54 -24.17 -14.14 -10.12
N GLY A 55 -25.32 -13.98 -9.46
CA GLY A 55 -25.46 -13.76 -8.01
C GLY A 55 -25.04 -14.95 -7.15
N SER A 56 -23.85 -15.48 -7.37
CA SER A 56 -23.11 -16.31 -6.43
C SER A 56 -22.15 -15.43 -5.62
N GLU A 57 -22.04 -15.67 -4.32
CA GLU A 57 -21.11 -15.03 -3.36
C GLU A 57 -19.60 -15.25 -3.68
N SER A 58 -19.29 -15.65 -4.91
CA SER A 58 -17.96 -15.97 -5.45
C SER A 58 -17.82 -15.52 -6.91
N GLY A 59 -18.34 -14.32 -7.21
CA GLY A 59 -18.32 -13.67 -8.53
C GLY A 59 -16.95 -13.71 -9.22
N GLY A 60 -16.97 -14.00 -10.51
CA GLY A 60 -15.79 -14.32 -11.33
C GLY A 60 -14.72 -13.24 -11.27
N TYR A 61 -13.65 -13.52 -10.52
CA TYR A 61 -12.50 -12.64 -10.44
C TYR A 61 -11.67 -12.76 -11.73
N ALA A 62 -11.42 -11.64 -12.40
CA ALA A 62 -10.39 -11.60 -13.43
C ALA A 62 -9.06 -12.10 -12.82
N SER A 63 -8.30 -12.91 -13.56
CA SER A 63 -7.01 -13.39 -13.05
C SER A 63 -6.16 -12.19 -12.60
N PRO A 64 -5.49 -12.25 -11.43
CA PRO A 64 -4.58 -11.19 -10.98
C PRO A 64 -3.44 -10.86 -11.97
N SER A 65 -3.25 -11.71 -12.97
CA SER A 65 -2.28 -11.53 -14.06
C SER A 65 -2.84 -10.83 -15.31
N SER A 66 -4.14 -10.55 -15.35
CA SER A 66 -4.81 -9.94 -16.51
C SER A 66 -4.56 -8.42 -16.57
N PRO A 67 -4.48 -7.82 -17.77
CA PRO A 67 -4.38 -6.37 -17.93
C PRO A 67 -5.55 -5.60 -17.30
N GLU A 68 -6.76 -6.13 -17.45
CA GLU A 68 -8.00 -5.55 -16.91
C GLU A 68 -7.96 -5.50 -15.37
N PHE A 69 -7.55 -6.58 -14.72
CA PHE A 69 -7.35 -6.61 -13.27
C PHE A 69 -6.38 -5.52 -12.82
N ARG A 70 -5.24 -5.39 -13.52
CA ARG A 70 -4.24 -4.37 -13.22
C ARG A 70 -4.81 -2.96 -13.42
N GLU A 71 -5.60 -2.73 -14.45
CA GLU A 71 -6.22 -1.42 -14.71
C GLU A 71 -7.21 -1.05 -13.61
N LYS A 72 -8.12 -1.96 -13.26
CA LYS A 72 -9.06 -1.76 -12.14
C LYS A 72 -8.37 -1.59 -10.80
N GLN A 73 -7.29 -2.32 -10.57
CA GLN A 73 -6.45 -2.16 -9.39
C GLN A 73 -5.85 -0.75 -9.30
N LEU A 74 -5.28 -0.26 -10.41
CA LEU A 74 -4.70 1.09 -10.45
C LEU A 74 -5.78 2.18 -10.38
N GLU A 75 -6.96 1.97 -10.97
CA GLU A 75 -8.12 2.85 -10.83
C GLU A 75 -8.54 2.99 -9.37
N CYS A 76 -8.76 1.86 -8.68
CA CYS A 76 -9.06 1.83 -7.25
C CYS A 76 -8.02 2.61 -6.44
N PHE A 77 -6.72 2.38 -6.66
CA PHE A 77 -5.67 3.08 -5.91
C PHE A 77 -5.61 4.58 -6.21
N ARG A 78 -5.89 5.01 -7.45
CA ARG A 78 -6.01 6.44 -7.78
C ARG A 78 -7.13 7.12 -7.01
N GLU A 79 -8.27 6.46 -6.87
CA GLU A 79 -9.40 7.00 -6.10
C GLU A 79 -9.05 7.18 -4.61
N GLN A 80 -8.21 6.30 -4.06
CA GLN A 80 -7.77 6.40 -2.66
C GLN A 80 -6.73 7.50 -2.42
N ALA A 81 -5.89 7.81 -3.42
CA ALA A 81 -4.69 8.63 -3.24
C ALA A 81 -4.92 10.01 -2.59
N PRO A 82 -5.97 10.78 -2.93
CA PRO A 82 -6.21 12.10 -2.31
C PRO A 82 -6.53 12.04 -0.80
N ASP A 83 -7.09 10.92 -0.33
CA ASP A 83 -7.60 10.79 1.03
C ASP A 83 -6.61 10.11 1.99
N VAL A 84 -5.58 9.47 1.46
CA VAL A 84 -4.65 8.65 2.25
C VAL A 84 -3.41 9.45 2.67
N ASP A 85 -3.15 9.49 3.98
CA ASP A 85 -1.97 10.18 4.51
C ASP A 85 -0.72 9.28 4.62
N ILE A 86 -0.90 7.96 4.76
CA ILE A 86 0.19 6.97 4.76
C ILE A 86 -0.17 5.78 3.86
N VAL A 87 0.77 5.37 3.00
CA VAL A 87 0.70 4.14 2.20
C VAL A 87 1.84 3.20 2.60
N ILE A 88 1.55 1.92 2.80
CA ILE A 88 2.55 0.87 3.00
C ILE A 88 2.39 -0.17 1.89
N THR A 89 3.43 -0.39 1.09
CA THR A 89 3.40 -1.37 0.00
C THR A 89 4.31 -2.55 0.30
N THR A 90 3.81 -3.76 0.10
CA THR A 90 4.53 -5.01 0.43
C THR A 90 4.43 -6.07 -0.67
N ALA A 91 4.04 -5.69 -1.89
CA ALA A 91 3.74 -6.65 -2.94
C ALA A 91 5.03 -7.17 -3.59
N LEU A 92 5.29 -8.45 -3.41
CA LEU A 92 6.44 -9.16 -3.99
C LEU A 92 5.99 -10.40 -4.75
N ILE A 93 6.58 -10.65 -5.92
CA ILE A 93 6.35 -11.84 -6.73
C ILE A 93 7.68 -12.60 -6.83
N PRO A 94 7.76 -13.87 -6.41
CA PRO A 94 8.99 -14.65 -6.49
C PRO A 94 9.60 -14.66 -7.90
N GLY A 95 10.90 -14.32 -8.00
CA GLY A 95 11.64 -14.33 -9.26
C GLY A 95 11.31 -13.21 -10.23
N ARG A 96 10.52 -12.20 -9.84
CA ARG A 96 10.16 -11.04 -10.67
C ARG A 96 10.46 -9.72 -9.95
N PRO A 97 10.65 -8.62 -10.69
CA PRO A 97 10.65 -7.27 -10.11
C PRO A 97 9.33 -6.99 -9.37
N ALA A 98 9.39 -6.08 -8.40
CA ALA A 98 8.21 -5.59 -7.71
C ALA A 98 7.24 -4.95 -8.74
N PRO A 99 5.94 -5.28 -8.70
CA PRO A 99 4.97 -4.62 -9.57
C PRO A 99 4.82 -3.15 -9.17
N LYS A 100 4.77 -2.24 -10.16
CA LYS A 100 4.39 -0.85 -9.93
C LYS A 100 2.90 -0.75 -9.67
N LEU A 101 2.56 -0.36 -8.44
CA LEU A 101 1.21 -0.28 -7.89
C LEU A 101 0.88 1.11 -7.34
N TRP A 102 1.90 1.90 -6.96
CA TRP A 102 1.72 3.27 -6.50
C TRP A 102 2.46 4.23 -7.43
N LEU A 103 1.76 4.71 -8.44
CA LEU A 103 2.35 5.44 -9.56
C LEU A 103 2.64 6.90 -9.22
N GLU A 104 3.47 7.55 -10.03
CA GLU A 104 3.85 8.96 -9.85
C GLU A 104 2.64 9.91 -9.78
N ASP A 105 1.59 9.67 -10.60
CA ASP A 105 0.35 10.45 -10.56
C ASP A 105 -0.40 10.30 -9.24
N MET A 106 -0.38 9.10 -8.64
CA MET A 106 -0.96 8.85 -7.33
C MET A 106 -0.17 9.57 -6.24
N VAL A 107 1.16 9.56 -6.31
CA VAL A 107 2.01 10.35 -5.39
C VAL A 107 1.69 11.83 -5.49
N ALA A 108 1.56 12.37 -6.70
CA ALA A 108 1.21 13.77 -6.94
C ALA A 108 -0.19 14.15 -6.40
N ALA A 109 -1.12 13.19 -6.36
CA ALA A 109 -2.48 13.39 -5.84
C ALA A 109 -2.57 13.34 -4.30
N MET A 110 -1.57 12.79 -3.61
CA MET A 110 -1.54 12.78 -2.14
C MET A 110 -1.33 14.17 -1.56
N LYS A 111 -1.76 14.35 -0.31
CA LYS A 111 -1.53 15.58 0.46
C LYS A 111 -0.03 15.78 0.74
N PRO A 112 0.48 17.03 0.75
CA PRO A 112 1.83 17.32 1.22
C PRO A 112 2.05 16.80 2.65
N GLY A 113 3.22 16.22 2.91
CA GLY A 113 3.54 15.59 4.19
C GLY A 113 3.04 14.16 4.34
N SER A 114 2.29 13.61 3.37
CA SER A 114 1.99 12.19 3.31
C SER A 114 3.27 11.35 3.20
N VAL A 115 3.20 10.09 3.65
CA VAL A 115 4.35 9.18 3.67
C VAL A 115 4.04 7.87 2.97
N ILE A 116 4.97 7.40 2.15
CA ILE A 116 4.94 6.08 1.51
C ILE A 116 6.10 5.27 2.07
N ILE A 117 5.80 4.09 2.61
CA ILE A 117 6.82 3.09 2.98
C ILE A 117 6.76 1.94 1.97
N ASP A 118 7.82 1.78 1.19
CA ASP A 118 7.90 0.74 0.16
C ASP A 118 8.80 -0.40 0.62
N LEU A 119 8.19 -1.44 1.17
CA LEU A 119 8.91 -2.63 1.66
C LEU A 119 9.41 -3.54 0.52
N ALA A 120 9.08 -3.23 -0.74
CA ALA A 120 9.55 -3.95 -1.91
C ALA A 120 10.73 -3.24 -2.61
N ALA A 121 11.33 -2.23 -1.98
CA ALA A 121 12.40 -1.42 -2.56
C ALA A 121 13.59 -2.24 -3.09
N GLU A 122 14.00 -3.31 -2.40
CA GLU A 122 15.08 -4.20 -2.85
C GLU A 122 14.80 -4.90 -4.20
N LYS A 123 13.53 -4.98 -4.62
CA LYS A 123 13.10 -5.55 -5.91
C LYS A 123 12.64 -4.48 -6.90
N GLY A 124 13.04 -3.23 -6.69
CA GLY A 124 12.69 -2.08 -7.54
C GLY A 124 11.50 -1.27 -7.03
N GLY A 125 10.85 -1.67 -5.93
CA GLY A 125 9.78 -0.93 -5.29
C GLY A 125 8.42 -1.01 -5.99
N ASN A 126 7.35 -1.01 -5.21
CA ASN A 126 5.98 -0.86 -5.71
C ASN A 126 5.61 0.58 -6.08
N CYS A 127 6.31 1.58 -5.55
CA CYS A 127 6.13 2.98 -5.89
C CYS A 127 7.10 3.43 -6.99
N ASP A 128 6.65 4.28 -7.92
CA ASP A 128 7.49 4.79 -9.01
C ASP A 128 8.66 5.65 -8.52
N LEU A 129 8.47 6.42 -7.45
CA LEU A 129 9.51 7.29 -6.89
C LEU A 129 10.46 6.57 -5.92
N THR A 130 10.24 5.27 -5.66
CA THR A 130 11.10 4.51 -4.75
C THR A 130 12.52 4.42 -5.29
N LYS A 131 13.46 4.83 -4.44
CA LYS A 131 14.89 4.58 -4.61
C LYS A 131 15.36 3.69 -3.46
N PRO A 132 15.98 2.53 -3.73
CA PRO A 132 16.48 1.64 -2.68
C PRO A 132 17.42 2.38 -1.73
N ASP A 133 17.24 2.16 -0.44
CA ASP A 133 18.03 2.74 0.66
C ASP A 133 17.99 4.26 0.78
N GLU A 134 17.03 4.91 0.11
CA GLU A 134 16.88 6.36 0.13
C GLU A 134 15.56 6.82 0.75
N ARG A 135 15.60 8.05 1.29
CA ARG A 135 14.43 8.88 1.57
C ARG A 135 14.31 9.92 0.45
N VAL A 136 13.27 9.80 -0.34
CA VAL A 136 12.92 10.75 -1.41
C VAL A 136 11.81 11.67 -0.93
N VAL A 137 11.87 12.94 -1.31
CA VAL A 137 10.75 13.88 -1.18
C VAL A 137 10.31 14.25 -2.58
N SER A 138 9.04 14.01 -2.91
CA SER A 138 8.46 14.36 -4.21
C SER A 138 8.27 15.88 -4.33
N ASP A 139 7.99 16.35 -5.55
CA ASP A 139 7.73 17.76 -5.83
C ASP A 139 6.53 18.33 -5.06
N ASN A 140 5.50 17.51 -4.79
CA ASN A 140 4.34 17.89 -3.98
C ASN A 140 4.54 17.67 -2.46
N GLY A 141 5.75 17.33 -2.02
CA GLY A 141 6.10 17.22 -0.59
C GLY A 141 5.71 15.90 0.07
N VAL A 142 5.45 14.84 -0.70
CA VAL A 142 5.25 13.48 -0.19
C VAL A 142 6.61 12.83 0.07
N VAL A 143 6.73 12.13 1.19
CA VAL A 143 7.96 11.45 1.58
C VAL A 143 7.87 9.98 1.17
N VAL A 144 8.81 9.49 0.37
CA VAL A 144 8.92 8.09 -0.05
C VAL A 144 10.14 7.46 0.62
N ILE A 145 9.92 6.38 1.37
CA ILE A 145 10.96 5.64 2.09
C ILE A 145 11.16 4.27 1.45
N GLY A 146 12.36 4.04 0.93
CA GLY A 146 12.75 2.80 0.25
C GLY A 146 13.85 2.01 0.97
N TYR A 147 13.95 2.09 2.29
CA TYR A 147 14.97 1.35 3.04
C TYR A 147 14.83 -0.16 2.84
N THR A 148 15.93 -0.88 2.62
CA THR A 148 15.90 -2.33 2.35
C THR A 148 16.18 -3.20 3.59
N ASP A 149 16.59 -2.59 4.69
CA ASP A 149 17.02 -3.24 5.94
C ASP A 149 16.00 -3.08 7.09
N PHE A 150 14.71 -2.86 6.77
CA PHE A 150 13.63 -2.63 7.75
C PHE A 150 13.65 -3.59 8.96
N PRO A 151 13.71 -4.93 8.77
CA PRO A 151 13.72 -5.88 9.88
C PRO A 151 14.91 -5.75 10.83
N LEU A 152 16.03 -5.19 10.37
CA LEU A 152 17.30 -5.17 11.09
C LEU A 152 17.51 -3.88 11.88
N THR A 153 17.10 -2.73 11.33
CA THR A 153 17.55 -1.41 11.81
C THR A 153 16.41 -0.40 12.01
N HIS A 154 15.24 -0.62 11.38
CA HIS A 154 14.15 0.37 11.39
C HIS A 154 12.93 -0.07 12.20
N GLY A 155 12.78 -1.38 12.47
CA GLY A 155 11.68 -1.91 13.28
C GLY A 155 10.36 -1.93 12.51
N ASN A 156 9.31 -1.32 13.05
CA ASN A 156 7.96 -1.37 12.48
C ASN A 156 7.73 -0.24 11.45
N ALA A 157 7.27 -0.60 10.25
CA ALA A 157 7.00 0.33 9.16
C ALA A 157 6.07 1.50 9.54
N VAL A 158 5.05 1.25 10.37
CA VAL A 158 4.11 2.29 10.83
C VAL A 158 4.81 3.32 11.70
N ILE A 159 5.72 2.89 12.58
CA ILE A 159 6.47 3.81 13.46
C ILE A 159 7.39 4.70 12.62
N VAL A 160 8.06 4.11 11.62
CA VAL A 160 8.91 4.86 10.68
C VAL A 160 8.10 5.87 9.88
N ALA A 161 6.91 5.47 9.39
CA ALA A 161 6.00 6.38 8.70
C ALA A 161 5.60 7.57 9.56
N LEU A 162 5.16 7.32 10.81
CA LEU A 162 4.75 8.37 11.73
C LEU A 162 5.90 9.33 12.07
N ARG A 163 7.14 8.83 12.23
CA ARG A 163 8.32 9.67 12.44
C ARG A 163 8.59 10.62 11.26
N HIS A 164 8.33 10.18 10.05
CA HIS A 164 8.51 10.99 8.85
C HIS A 164 7.34 11.93 8.57
N GLN A 165 6.13 11.54 8.95
CA GLN A 165 4.93 12.37 8.85
C GLN A 165 4.95 13.50 9.89
N TYR A 166 5.42 13.20 11.10
CA TYR A 166 5.51 14.12 12.22
C TYR A 166 6.96 14.17 12.74
N PRO A 167 7.88 14.83 12.01
CA PRO A 167 9.27 14.95 12.45
C PRO A 167 9.32 15.71 13.79
N PRO A 168 10.13 15.26 14.76
CA PRO A 168 10.12 15.80 16.13
C PRO A 168 10.59 17.26 16.27
N TYR A 169 11.02 17.90 15.17
CA TYR A 169 11.40 19.32 15.12
C TYR A 169 11.07 19.86 13.73
N ALA A 170 10.01 20.67 13.63
CA ALA A 170 9.76 21.55 12.50
C ALA A 170 9.95 22.97 13.03
N ASP A 171 11.16 23.50 12.84
CA ASP A 171 11.50 24.91 13.06
C ASP A 171 11.26 25.70 11.76
#